data_AF-A0A7C9VZD0-F1
#
_entry.id   AF-A0A7C9VZD0-F1
#
_cell.length_a   1.000
_cell.length_b   1.000
_cell.length_c   1.000
_cell.angle_alpha   90.00
_cell.angle_beta   90.00
_cell.angle_gamma   90.00
#
_symmetry.space_group_name_H-M   'P 1'
#
loop_
_entity.id
_entity.type
_entity.pdbx_description
1 polymer ?
#
loop_
_entity_poly.entity_id
_entity_poly.type
_entity_poly.pdbx_seq_one_letter_code
_entity_poly.pdbx_strand_id
1 'polypeptide(L)'
;MRRLSALFSVLAIAAGTLFFSAPAAHATWSDWTGHGGKMYGTPTVTTWGPGRLDVFAVGIDYTLKHRVYENGRWLDWESLGGHLTTSPSAVAWGPGRIDVVAGNAHGGVQRLVYDGVWHPWETIDTGTYRYGASISSRGPGRLDLFTVGRAGADDNKLYVKSLENGTWSDWTSLGGNLTSTPAAVSWHAGRIDVFAKGDDDSLHHTWADNGVWGSWESLGGRIAQGPGVASWAPGRLDVFARGTDNALYHKAFDTVWHDWEWHGGVLSSGVGTVSWGPNRIDAFVTGNDQAVHQKAWY
;
A
#
# COMPACT_ATOMS: atom_id res chain seq x y z
N MET A 1 -48.30 -6.31 30.75
CA MET A 1 -47.10 -6.78 30.00
C MET A 1 -45.98 -5.80 30.30
N ARG A 2 -45.12 -6.13 31.29
CA ARG A 2 -43.67 -6.44 31.13
C ARG A 2 -42.90 -5.35 30.34
N ARG A 3 -42.21 -4.43 31.03
CA ARG A 3 -40.80 -4.49 31.57
C ARG A 3 -39.84 -3.81 30.56
N LEU A 4 -38.86 -2.94 30.83
CA LEU A 4 -38.09 -2.40 31.98
C LEU A 4 -37.56 -1.02 31.49
N SER A 5 -37.71 0.10 32.20
CA SER A 5 -36.81 0.71 33.20
C SER A 5 -35.38 1.06 32.76
N ALA A 6 -35.05 2.36 32.79
CA ALA A 6 -33.82 2.92 33.36
C ALA A 6 -34.05 4.43 33.56
N LEU A 7 -34.62 4.83 34.71
CA LEU A 7 -33.90 5.49 35.81
C LEU A 7 -33.11 6.73 35.39
N PHE A 8 -33.82 7.86 35.29
CA PHE A 8 -33.25 9.17 35.60
C PHE A 8 -33.18 9.29 37.12
N SER A 9 -32.02 9.58 37.68
CA SER A 9 -31.87 10.02 39.07
C SER A 9 -30.83 11.13 39.13
N VAL A 10 -31.21 12.20 39.83
CA VAL A 10 -30.54 13.49 39.94
C VAL A 10 -29.67 13.51 41.21
N LEU A 11 -28.65 14.39 41.20
CA LEU A 11 -28.05 15.15 42.32
C LEU A 11 -26.72 14.66 42.92
N ALA A 12 -25.64 15.39 42.59
CA ALA A 12 -24.86 16.13 43.58
C ALA A 12 -24.21 17.35 42.89
N ILE A 13 -24.53 18.55 43.38
CA ILE A 13 -24.01 19.84 42.90
C ILE A 13 -22.77 20.17 43.73
N ALA A 14 -21.62 20.32 43.09
CA ALA A 14 -20.52 21.15 43.57
C ALA A 14 -19.73 21.70 42.37
N ALA A 15 -19.65 23.02 42.28
CA ALA A 15 -18.84 23.80 41.34
C ALA A 15 -19.18 23.67 39.83
N GLY A 16 -20.29 24.29 39.43
CA GLY A 16 -20.27 25.30 38.36
C GLY A 16 -19.96 24.92 36.90
N THR A 17 -19.84 23.63 36.52
CA THR A 17 -19.63 23.25 35.11
C THR A 17 -20.55 22.09 34.72
N LEU A 18 -21.40 22.30 33.72
CA LEU A 18 -22.18 21.25 33.05
C LEU A 18 -21.24 20.43 32.16
N PHE A 19 -20.99 19.17 32.52
CA PHE A 19 -20.43 18.19 31.60
C PHE A 19 -21.56 17.33 31.04
N PHE A 20 -21.79 17.38 29.74
CA PHE A 20 -22.53 16.34 29.04
C PHE A 20 -21.56 15.20 28.76
N SER A 21 -21.75 14.01 29.37
CA SER A 21 -21.11 12.80 28.87
C SER A 21 -21.93 12.26 27.70
N ALA A 22 -21.49 12.58 26.49
CA ALA A 22 -21.96 11.89 25.28
C ALA A 22 -21.47 10.41 25.30
N PRO A 23 -22.19 9.47 24.67
CA PRO A 23 -21.74 8.09 24.57
C PRO A 23 -20.43 8.02 23.77
N ALA A 24 -19.49 7.20 24.24
CA ALA A 24 -18.13 7.09 23.70
C ALA A 24 -18.11 6.62 22.23
N ALA A 25 -17.42 7.38 21.36
CA ALA A 25 -16.65 6.92 20.19
C ALA A 25 -16.13 8.14 19.40
N HIS A 26 -15.00 8.71 19.82
CA HIS A 26 -14.23 9.60 18.95
C HIS A 26 -12.94 8.87 18.59
N ALA A 27 -12.83 8.45 17.32
CA ALA A 27 -11.65 7.84 16.74
C ALA A 27 -10.45 8.80 16.87
N THR A 28 -9.45 8.39 17.64
CA THR A 28 -8.18 9.10 17.80
C THR A 28 -7.08 8.27 17.14
N TRP A 29 -6.32 8.89 16.23
CA TRP A 29 -5.07 8.31 15.72
C TRP A 29 -4.15 8.00 16.91
N SER A 30 -3.48 6.85 16.90
CA SER A 30 -2.43 6.56 17.89
C SER A 30 -1.23 7.48 17.68
N ASP A 31 -0.42 7.66 18.73
CA ASP A 31 0.90 8.28 18.57
C ASP A 31 1.79 7.44 17.63
N TRP A 32 2.73 8.11 16.96
CA TRP A 32 3.72 7.43 16.13
C TRP A 32 4.62 6.53 16.99
N THR A 33 4.80 5.27 16.59
CA THR A 33 5.71 4.32 17.25
C THR A 33 6.92 4.05 16.37
N GLY A 34 8.12 4.33 16.88
CA GLY A 34 9.37 4.06 16.16
C GLY A 34 9.72 2.58 16.17
N HIS A 35 9.93 1.99 14.99
CA HIS A 35 10.32 0.58 14.83
C HIS A 35 11.84 0.37 14.65
N GLY A 36 12.65 1.42 14.77
CA GLY A 36 14.11 1.35 14.61
C GLY A 36 14.57 0.92 13.21
N GLY A 37 15.87 0.66 13.06
CA GLY A 37 16.48 0.33 11.77
C GLY A 37 16.92 1.57 10.99
N LYS A 38 17.83 1.38 10.02
CA LYS A 38 18.29 2.43 9.08
C LYS A 38 17.84 2.04 7.69
N MET A 39 16.72 2.60 7.24
CA MET A 39 16.06 2.23 6.00
C MET A 39 16.15 3.34 4.95
N TYR A 40 16.02 2.93 3.69
CA TYR A 40 15.97 3.74 2.49
C TYR A 40 14.63 3.51 1.77
N GLY A 41 14.02 4.58 1.26
CA GLY A 41 12.78 4.50 0.48
C GLY A 41 11.51 4.28 1.30
N THR A 42 10.46 3.82 0.63
CA THR A 42 9.13 3.58 1.19
C THR A 42 9.05 2.14 1.72
N PRO A 43 8.67 1.91 2.99
CA PRO A 43 8.37 0.56 3.48
C PRO A 43 7.07 0.03 2.86
N THR A 44 6.94 -1.28 2.75
CA THR A 44 5.70 -1.97 2.36
C THR A 44 5.26 -2.91 3.48
N VAL A 45 3.96 -3.16 3.57
CA VAL A 45 3.37 -4.03 4.59
C VAL A 45 2.31 -4.91 3.95
N THR A 46 2.27 -6.17 4.36
CA THR A 46 1.23 -7.11 3.95
C THR A 46 0.75 -7.95 5.12
N THR A 47 -0.36 -8.66 4.92
CA THR A 47 -0.95 -9.55 5.92
C THR A 47 -1.75 -10.65 5.23
N TRP A 48 -1.73 -11.86 5.78
CA TRP A 48 -2.63 -12.94 5.39
C TRP A 48 -3.69 -13.25 6.46
N GLY A 49 -3.81 -12.44 7.51
CA GLY A 49 -4.84 -12.66 8.51
C GLY A 49 -4.73 -11.79 9.77
N PRO A 50 -5.79 -11.76 10.59
CA PRO A 50 -5.84 -10.96 11.81
C PRO A 50 -4.67 -11.26 12.76
N GLY A 51 -4.11 -10.21 13.35
CA GLY A 51 -3.04 -10.34 14.35
C GLY A 51 -1.65 -10.60 13.76
N ARG A 52 -1.50 -10.52 12.42
CA ARG A 52 -0.20 -10.56 11.75
C ARG A 52 0.03 -9.40 10.80
N LEU A 53 1.22 -8.82 10.84
CA LEU A 53 1.73 -7.88 9.83
C LEU A 53 3.16 -8.27 9.47
N ASP A 54 3.47 -8.27 8.17
CA ASP A 54 4.82 -8.48 7.65
C ASP A 54 5.27 -7.17 6.98
N VAL A 55 6.23 -6.49 7.59
CA VAL A 55 6.75 -5.19 7.14
C VAL A 55 8.10 -5.39 6.48
N PHE A 56 8.27 -4.81 5.30
CA PHE A 56 9.51 -4.85 4.53
C PHE A 56 10.02 -3.45 4.21
N ALA A 57 11.33 -3.26 4.28
CA ALA A 57 11.99 -2.02 3.90
C ALA A 57 13.38 -2.33 3.35
N VAL A 58 13.93 -1.45 2.52
CA VAL A 58 15.33 -1.58 2.07
C VAL A 58 16.23 -0.92 3.10
N GLY A 59 17.24 -1.63 3.59
CA GLY A 59 18.25 -1.07 4.47
C GLY A 59 19.22 -0.14 3.74
N ILE A 60 19.94 0.70 4.49
CA ILE A 60 21.05 1.51 3.92
C ILE A 60 22.19 0.67 3.33
N ASP A 61 22.23 -0.63 3.63
CA ASP A 61 23.12 -1.63 3.04
C ASP A 61 22.56 -2.25 1.75
N TYR A 62 21.45 -1.71 1.23
CA TYR A 62 20.72 -2.16 0.05
C TYR A 62 20.12 -3.57 0.17
N THR A 63 20.02 -4.14 1.38
CA THR A 63 19.35 -5.43 1.58
C THR A 63 17.90 -5.25 2.01
N LEU A 64 17.05 -6.22 1.70
CA LEU A 64 15.68 -6.25 2.22
C LEU A 64 15.70 -6.59 3.71
N LYS A 65 15.13 -5.70 4.51
CA LYS A 65 14.84 -5.91 5.94
C LYS A 65 13.39 -6.30 6.11
N HIS A 66 13.15 -7.26 7.00
CA HIS A 66 11.82 -7.78 7.29
C HIS A 66 11.56 -7.78 8.80
N ARG A 67 10.36 -7.40 9.20
CA ARG A 67 9.91 -7.43 10.60
C ARG A 67 8.46 -7.87 10.69
N VAL A 68 8.19 -8.78 11.61
CA VAL A 68 6.86 -9.36 11.81
C VAL A 68 6.24 -8.82 13.10
N TYR A 69 4.95 -8.48 13.03
CA TYR A 69 4.07 -8.41 14.20
C TYR A 69 3.27 -9.70 14.27
N GLU A 70 3.36 -10.42 15.39
CA GLU A 70 2.54 -11.60 15.64
C GLU A 70 2.41 -11.84 17.15
N ASN A 71 1.34 -12.53 17.57
CA ASN A 71 1.10 -12.86 18.98
C ASN A 71 1.16 -11.64 19.92
N GLY A 72 0.68 -10.48 19.45
CA GLY A 72 0.63 -9.25 20.25
C GLY A 72 1.97 -8.51 20.39
N ARG A 73 3.01 -8.89 19.64
CA ARG A 73 4.34 -8.25 19.74
C ARG A 73 5.05 -8.16 18.39
N TRP A 74 5.96 -7.21 18.29
CA TRP A 74 6.92 -7.13 17.20
C TRP A 74 8.12 -8.04 17.47
N LEU A 75 8.56 -8.80 16.47
CA LEU A 75 9.84 -9.50 16.47
C LEU A 75 10.98 -8.54 16.08
N ASP A 76 12.23 -9.00 16.13
CA ASP A 76 13.37 -8.20 15.68
C ASP A 76 13.43 -8.12 14.15
N TRP A 77 14.17 -7.12 13.64
CA TRP A 77 14.46 -7.03 12.22
C TRP A 77 15.38 -8.17 11.79
N GLU A 78 15.03 -8.85 10.71
CA GLU A 78 15.91 -9.77 10.01
C GLU A 78 16.32 -9.21 8.64
N SER A 79 17.43 -9.71 8.10
CA SER A 79 17.92 -9.35 6.78
C SER A 79 17.67 -10.52 5.82
N LEU A 80 16.89 -10.27 4.77
CA LEU A 80 16.57 -11.25 3.73
C LEU A 80 17.50 -11.13 2.50
N GLY A 81 18.58 -10.33 2.62
CA GLY A 81 19.60 -10.18 1.58
C GLY A 81 19.11 -9.37 0.37
N GLY A 82 19.65 -9.68 -0.80
CA GLY A 82 19.42 -8.92 -2.04
C GLY A 82 20.37 -7.73 -2.22
N HIS A 83 20.18 -6.97 -3.30
CA HIS A 83 20.87 -5.70 -3.55
C HIS A 83 19.92 -4.74 -4.31
N LEU A 84 19.06 -4.09 -3.54
CA LEU A 84 17.85 -3.41 -4.01
C LEU A 84 18.05 -1.90 -4.04
N THR A 85 17.62 -1.26 -5.13
CA THR A 85 17.76 0.20 -5.34
C THR A 85 16.43 0.94 -5.38
N THR A 86 15.32 0.21 -5.29
CA THR A 86 13.96 0.76 -5.27
C THR A 86 13.21 0.28 -4.04
N SER A 87 12.16 1.00 -3.65
CA SER A 87 11.25 0.56 -2.59
C SER A 87 10.67 -0.82 -2.91
N PRO A 88 10.54 -1.73 -1.92
CA PRO A 88 9.95 -3.04 -2.13
C PRO A 88 8.42 -2.94 -2.23
N SER A 89 7.82 -3.89 -2.94
CA SER A 89 6.38 -4.16 -2.92
C SER A 89 6.16 -5.59 -2.47
N ALA A 90 5.23 -5.81 -1.54
CA ALA A 90 4.92 -7.14 -1.00
C ALA A 90 3.42 -7.44 -1.11
N VAL A 91 3.09 -8.70 -1.39
CA VAL A 91 1.71 -9.19 -1.37
C VAL A 91 1.64 -10.55 -0.69
N ALA A 92 0.70 -10.69 0.25
CA ALA A 92 0.23 -11.96 0.73
C ALA A 92 -1.00 -12.40 -0.06
N TRP A 93 -1.02 -13.65 -0.50
CA TRP A 93 -2.09 -14.19 -1.35
C TRP A 93 -2.67 -15.50 -0.81
N GLY A 94 -2.24 -15.89 0.38
CA GLY A 94 -2.77 -17.01 1.14
C GLY A 94 -2.03 -17.14 2.47
N PRO A 95 -2.56 -17.93 3.42
CA PRO A 95 -1.86 -18.21 4.68
C PRO A 95 -0.45 -18.77 4.41
N GLY A 96 0.57 -18.10 4.95
CA GLY A 96 1.97 -18.50 4.77
C GLY A 96 2.51 -18.29 3.35
N ARG A 97 1.86 -17.48 2.52
CA ARG A 97 2.32 -17.16 1.15
C ARG A 97 2.54 -15.66 1.01
N ILE A 98 3.80 -15.26 0.85
CA ILE A 98 4.20 -13.87 0.54
C ILE A 98 5.13 -13.86 -0.66
N ASP A 99 4.93 -12.86 -1.50
CA ASP A 99 5.84 -12.49 -2.55
C ASP A 99 6.28 -11.05 -2.37
N VAL A 100 7.60 -10.82 -2.42
CA VAL A 100 8.21 -9.50 -2.39
C VAL A 100 8.93 -9.26 -3.70
N VAL A 101 8.72 -8.10 -4.31
CA VAL A 101 9.47 -7.65 -5.49
C VAL A 101 10.16 -6.33 -5.23
N ALA A 102 11.32 -6.16 -5.86
CA ALA A 102 12.07 -4.92 -5.84
C ALA A 102 13.00 -4.84 -7.05
N GLY A 103 13.27 -3.62 -7.49
CA GLY A 103 14.28 -3.31 -8.50
C GLY A 103 15.71 -3.34 -7.97
N ASN A 104 16.65 -3.76 -8.80
CA ASN A 104 18.08 -3.82 -8.50
C ASN A 104 18.89 -2.70 -9.22
N ALA A 105 20.18 -2.60 -8.91
CA ALA A 105 21.06 -1.58 -9.48
C ALA A 105 21.25 -1.66 -11.00
N HIS A 106 20.93 -2.81 -11.61
CA HIS A 106 21.01 -3.03 -13.06
C HIS A 106 19.71 -2.66 -13.78
N GLY A 107 18.70 -2.21 -13.04
CA GLY A 107 17.39 -1.82 -13.56
C GLY A 107 16.39 -2.96 -13.65
N GLY A 108 16.79 -4.20 -13.35
CA GLY A 108 15.93 -5.39 -13.39
C GLY A 108 15.07 -5.57 -12.16
N VAL A 109 14.08 -6.47 -12.22
CA VAL A 109 13.19 -6.81 -11.09
C VAL A 109 13.58 -8.17 -10.53
N GLN A 110 13.72 -8.21 -9.21
CA GLN A 110 13.94 -9.43 -8.44
C GLN A 110 12.72 -9.77 -7.59
N ARG A 111 12.55 -11.05 -7.29
CA ARG A 111 11.49 -11.60 -6.46
C ARG A 111 12.04 -12.48 -5.36
N LEU A 112 11.40 -12.40 -4.20
CA LEU A 112 11.63 -13.24 -3.04
C LEU A 112 10.31 -13.89 -2.64
N VAL A 113 10.32 -15.20 -2.43
CA VAL A 113 9.11 -15.99 -2.17
C VAL A 113 9.18 -16.59 -0.77
N TYR A 114 8.05 -16.52 -0.07
CA TYR A 114 7.79 -17.24 1.17
C TYR A 114 6.64 -18.22 0.99
N ASP A 115 6.86 -19.49 1.33
CA ASP A 115 5.83 -20.54 1.36
C ASP A 115 5.85 -21.37 2.65
N GLY A 116 6.24 -20.73 3.75
CA GLY A 116 6.61 -21.37 5.02
C GLY A 116 8.11 -21.27 5.29
N VAL A 117 8.90 -21.14 4.23
CA VAL A 117 10.34 -20.80 4.27
C VAL A 117 10.65 -19.73 3.23
N TRP A 118 11.67 -18.92 3.49
CA TRP A 118 12.19 -17.97 2.50
C TRP A 118 13.05 -18.70 1.47
N HIS A 119 12.73 -18.52 0.19
CA HIS A 119 13.53 -19.03 -0.93
C HIS A 119 14.61 -18.02 -1.34
N PRO A 120 15.65 -18.43 -2.10
CA PRO A 120 16.62 -17.50 -2.67
C PRO A 120 15.97 -16.46 -3.59
N TRP A 121 16.59 -15.29 -3.70
CA TRP A 121 16.19 -14.27 -4.67
C TRP A 121 16.25 -14.80 -6.10
N GLU A 122 15.18 -14.59 -6.86
CA GLU A 122 15.11 -14.90 -8.28
C GLU A 122 15.05 -13.61 -9.11
N THR A 123 15.70 -13.60 -10.26
CA THR A 123 15.56 -12.52 -11.24
C THR A 123 14.35 -12.81 -12.10
N ILE A 124 13.34 -11.94 -12.07
CA ILE A 124 12.21 -12.02 -12.99
C ILE A 124 12.62 -11.47 -14.35
N ASP A 125 13.32 -10.33 -14.34
CA ASP A 125 13.68 -9.62 -15.56
C ASP A 125 14.97 -8.81 -15.37
N THR A 126 15.77 -8.72 -16.42
CA THR A 126 17.05 -7.98 -16.46
C THR A 126 16.95 -6.65 -17.19
N GLY A 127 15.78 -6.34 -17.77
CA GLY A 127 15.47 -5.10 -18.45
C GLY A 127 15.60 -3.89 -17.54
N THR A 128 15.57 -2.68 -18.12
CA THR A 128 15.76 -1.46 -17.35
C THR A 128 14.41 -0.81 -17.04
N TYR A 129 14.01 -0.75 -15.77
CA TYR A 129 12.80 -0.06 -15.30
C TYR A 129 13.17 1.21 -14.54
N ARG A 130 12.30 2.23 -14.59
CA ARG A 130 12.67 3.60 -14.16
C ARG A 130 12.34 3.93 -12.70
N TYR A 131 11.22 3.42 -12.17
CA TYR A 131 10.68 3.89 -10.88
C TYR A 131 10.50 2.80 -9.82
N GLY A 132 10.59 1.51 -10.17
CA GLY A 132 10.32 0.38 -9.28
C GLY A 132 9.20 -0.52 -9.81
N ALA A 133 8.85 -1.54 -9.03
CA ALA A 133 7.83 -2.52 -9.40
C ALA A 133 6.78 -2.65 -8.28
N SER A 134 5.53 -2.93 -8.65
CA SER A 134 4.48 -3.32 -7.71
C SER A 134 3.97 -4.71 -7.99
N ILE A 135 3.69 -5.48 -6.95
CA ILE A 135 3.08 -6.80 -7.05
C ILE A 135 1.73 -6.82 -6.33
N SER A 136 0.74 -7.45 -6.95
CA SER A 136 -0.59 -7.63 -6.37
C SER A 136 -1.11 -9.04 -6.69
N SER A 137 -2.19 -9.44 -6.02
CA SER A 137 -2.82 -10.74 -6.24
C SER A 137 -4.32 -10.57 -6.37
N ARG A 138 -4.88 -11.23 -7.38
CA ARG A 138 -6.33 -11.33 -7.60
C ARG A 138 -6.94 -12.62 -7.03
N GLY A 139 -6.15 -13.40 -6.31
CA GLY A 139 -6.59 -14.68 -5.73
C GLY A 139 -5.46 -15.70 -5.62
N PRO A 140 -5.71 -16.84 -4.94
CA PRO A 140 -4.68 -17.84 -4.67
C PRO A 140 -3.99 -18.33 -5.94
N GLY A 141 -2.65 -18.34 -5.94
CA GLY A 141 -1.83 -18.84 -7.04
C GLY A 141 -1.71 -17.91 -8.25
N ARG A 142 -2.22 -16.67 -8.15
CA ARG A 142 -2.09 -15.64 -9.18
C ARG A 142 -1.39 -14.40 -8.64
N LEU A 143 -0.37 -13.95 -9.35
CA LEU A 143 0.32 -12.68 -9.08
C LEU A 143 0.35 -11.83 -10.33
N ASP A 144 0.28 -10.52 -10.15
CA ASP A 144 0.42 -9.53 -11.22
C ASP A 144 1.51 -8.54 -10.84
N LEU A 145 2.57 -8.51 -11.65
CA LEU A 145 3.72 -7.63 -11.51
C LEU A 145 3.58 -6.47 -12.49
N PHE A 146 3.67 -5.25 -11.97
CA PHE A 146 3.63 -4.03 -12.76
C PHE A 146 4.92 -3.25 -12.68
N THR A 147 5.37 -2.73 -13.82
CA THR A 147 6.53 -1.86 -13.93
C THR A 147 6.25 -0.72 -14.90
N VAL A 148 7.05 0.34 -14.79
CA VAL A 148 7.07 1.43 -15.79
C VAL A 148 8.37 1.33 -16.57
N GLY A 149 8.23 1.20 -17.89
CA GLY A 149 9.34 1.06 -18.82
C GLY A 149 10.27 2.27 -18.84
N ARG A 150 11.54 2.04 -19.19
CA ARG A 150 12.58 3.08 -19.25
C ARG A 150 13.04 3.28 -20.68
N ALA A 151 12.85 4.50 -21.20
CA ALA A 151 13.41 5.00 -22.45
C ALA A 151 13.03 4.19 -23.72
N GLY A 152 13.22 4.80 -24.88
CA GLY A 152 12.89 4.17 -26.16
C GLY A 152 11.39 3.95 -26.36
N ALA A 153 11.01 2.85 -27.01
CA ALA A 153 9.61 2.52 -27.28
C ALA A 153 8.78 2.25 -26.00
N ASP A 154 9.45 1.95 -24.89
CA ASP A 154 8.83 1.58 -23.61
C ASP A 154 8.73 2.76 -22.64
N ASP A 155 9.15 3.97 -23.05
CA ASP A 155 9.30 5.08 -22.12
C ASP A 155 7.97 5.46 -21.47
N ASN A 156 7.97 5.44 -20.13
CA ASN A 156 6.84 5.78 -19.27
C ASN A 156 5.57 4.94 -19.51
N LYS A 157 5.65 3.79 -20.19
CA LYS A 157 4.50 2.87 -20.36
C LYS A 157 4.39 1.91 -19.19
N LEU A 158 3.16 1.63 -18.77
CA LEU A 158 2.88 0.56 -17.81
C LEU A 158 3.01 -0.79 -18.53
N TYR A 159 3.72 -1.72 -17.90
CA TYR A 159 3.80 -3.11 -18.32
C TYR A 159 3.30 -4.02 -17.21
N VAL A 160 2.63 -5.10 -17.60
CA VAL A 160 2.20 -6.17 -16.68
C VAL A 160 2.79 -7.51 -17.09
N LYS A 161 3.21 -8.30 -16.09
CA LYS A 161 3.55 -9.72 -16.21
C LYS A 161 2.74 -10.48 -15.17
N SER A 162 2.09 -11.57 -15.55
CA SER A 162 1.24 -12.34 -14.64
C SER A 162 1.85 -13.71 -14.38
N LEU A 163 1.80 -14.17 -13.13
CA LEU A 163 2.15 -15.53 -12.73
C LEU A 163 0.86 -16.34 -12.58
N GLU A 164 0.73 -17.40 -13.37
CA GLU A 164 -0.39 -18.34 -13.28
C GLU A 164 0.15 -19.77 -13.38
N ASN A 165 -0.30 -20.67 -12.49
CA ASN A 165 0.15 -22.06 -12.46
C ASN A 165 1.68 -22.20 -12.44
N GLY A 166 2.38 -21.31 -11.73
CA GLY A 166 3.84 -21.31 -11.62
C GLY A 166 4.59 -20.81 -12.86
N THR A 167 3.88 -20.33 -13.89
CA THR A 167 4.49 -19.83 -15.13
C THR A 167 4.22 -18.33 -15.29
N TRP A 168 5.27 -17.56 -15.53
CA TRP A 168 5.13 -16.14 -15.86
C TRP A 168 4.75 -15.96 -17.33
N SER A 169 3.83 -15.05 -17.61
CA SER A 169 3.52 -14.59 -18.96
C SER A 169 4.66 -13.76 -19.55
N ASP A 170 4.58 -13.40 -20.82
CA ASP A 170 5.35 -12.28 -21.38
C ASP A 170 4.86 -10.94 -20.83
N TRP A 171 5.69 -9.90 -20.98
CA TRP A 171 5.29 -8.54 -20.65
C TRP A 171 4.26 -8.03 -21.64
N THR A 172 3.16 -7.48 -21.13
CA THR A 172 2.12 -6.82 -21.93
C THR A 172 2.11 -5.33 -21.62
N SER A 173 2.24 -4.49 -22.65
CA SER A 173 2.09 -3.04 -22.49
C SER A 173 0.62 -2.70 -22.27
N LEU A 174 0.36 -1.90 -21.25
CA LEU A 174 -0.95 -1.31 -20.95
C LEU A 174 -1.00 0.18 -21.34
N GLY A 175 0.03 0.68 -22.03
CA GLY A 175 0.10 2.07 -22.44
C GLY A 175 0.33 3.04 -21.29
N GLY A 176 -0.33 4.19 -21.32
CA GLY A 176 -0.15 5.27 -20.33
C GLY A 176 1.05 6.19 -20.62
N ASN A 177 1.30 7.12 -19.71
CA ASN A 177 2.51 7.96 -19.68
C ASN A 177 2.82 8.33 -18.23
N LEU A 178 3.53 7.44 -17.54
CA LEU A 178 3.64 7.40 -16.10
C LEU A 178 5.05 7.76 -15.62
N THR A 179 5.12 8.50 -14.52
CA THR A 179 6.37 9.04 -13.95
C THR A 179 6.58 8.65 -12.49
N SER A 180 5.95 7.56 -12.03
CA SER A 180 6.16 6.98 -10.70
C SER A 180 6.12 5.46 -10.73
N THR A 181 6.49 4.83 -9.62
CA THR A 181 6.14 3.42 -9.34
C THR A 181 4.61 3.29 -9.40
N PRO A 182 4.06 2.25 -10.05
CA PRO A 182 2.64 1.98 -9.99
C PRO A 182 2.25 1.44 -8.61
N ALA A 183 0.98 1.56 -8.27
CA ALA A 183 0.37 0.88 -7.13
C ALA A 183 -0.85 0.11 -7.63
N ALA A 184 -0.95 -1.17 -7.26
CA ALA A 184 -2.00 -2.06 -7.75
C ALA A 184 -2.73 -2.77 -6.61
N VAL A 185 -4.05 -2.84 -6.70
CA VAL A 185 -4.91 -3.46 -5.69
C VAL A 185 -6.01 -4.29 -6.34
N SER A 186 -6.42 -5.36 -5.66
CA SER A 186 -7.57 -6.16 -6.02
C SER A 186 -8.56 -6.19 -4.86
N TRP A 187 -9.84 -6.07 -5.16
CA TRP A 187 -10.94 -6.13 -4.20
C TRP A 187 -11.89 -7.30 -4.44
N HIS A 188 -11.71 -8.02 -5.56
CA HIS A 188 -12.30 -9.34 -5.79
C HIS A 188 -11.56 -10.11 -6.89
N ALA A 189 -11.84 -11.41 -6.96
CA ALA A 189 -11.30 -12.28 -8.01
C ALA A 189 -11.69 -11.78 -9.40
N GLY A 190 -10.68 -11.51 -10.23
CA GLY A 190 -10.86 -11.02 -11.60
C GLY A 190 -10.70 -9.51 -11.77
N ARG A 191 -10.72 -8.73 -10.69
CA ARG A 191 -10.54 -7.27 -10.72
C ARG A 191 -9.16 -6.86 -10.22
N ILE A 192 -8.51 -5.96 -10.95
CA ILE A 192 -7.31 -5.27 -10.49
C ILE A 192 -7.36 -3.82 -10.97
N ASP A 193 -7.03 -2.91 -10.06
CA ASP A 193 -6.98 -1.48 -10.30
C ASP A 193 -5.53 -1.01 -10.14
N VAL A 194 -5.03 -0.23 -11.10
CA VAL A 194 -3.64 0.22 -11.16
C VAL A 194 -3.59 1.74 -11.25
N PHE A 195 -2.78 2.32 -10.38
CA PHE A 195 -2.64 3.76 -10.21
C PHE A 195 -1.18 4.18 -10.36
N ALA A 196 -0.95 5.32 -10.98
CA ALA A 196 0.39 5.92 -11.07
C ALA A 196 0.31 7.41 -11.35
N LYS A 197 1.40 8.13 -11.04
CA LYS A 197 1.53 9.56 -11.39
C LYS A 197 1.77 9.70 -12.90
N GLY A 198 1.06 10.61 -13.56
CA GLY A 198 1.30 11.02 -14.95
C GLY A 198 2.49 11.98 -15.09
N ASP A 199 2.83 12.34 -16.31
CA ASP A 199 3.77 13.44 -16.60
C ASP A 199 3.19 14.84 -16.28
N ASP A 200 1.87 14.93 -16.20
CA ASP A 200 1.10 16.10 -15.77
C ASP A 200 0.97 16.24 -14.23
N ASP A 201 1.71 15.43 -13.46
CA ASP A 201 1.62 15.30 -12.00
C ASP A 201 0.24 14.86 -11.45
N SER A 202 -0.72 14.50 -12.31
CA SER A 202 -2.01 13.97 -11.87
C SER A 202 -1.95 12.47 -11.57
N LEU A 203 -2.93 11.97 -10.83
CA LEU A 203 -3.11 10.54 -10.64
C LEU A 203 -3.82 9.95 -11.87
N HIS A 204 -3.22 8.96 -12.51
CA HIS A 204 -3.83 8.20 -13.59
C HIS A 204 -4.23 6.80 -13.11
N HIS A 205 -5.35 6.30 -13.61
CA HIS A 205 -5.93 5.02 -13.23
C HIS A 205 -6.32 4.20 -14.47
N THR A 206 -6.06 2.90 -14.42
CA THR A 206 -6.64 1.89 -15.32
C THR A 206 -7.00 0.66 -14.50
N TRP A 207 -7.91 -0.16 -15.00
CA TRP A 207 -8.35 -1.36 -14.32
C TRP A 207 -8.54 -2.50 -15.30
N ALA A 208 -8.46 -3.73 -14.82
CA ALA A 208 -8.95 -4.88 -15.54
C ALA A 208 -10.10 -5.53 -14.80
N ASP A 209 -11.14 -5.91 -15.53
CA ASP A 209 -12.19 -6.79 -15.06
C ASP A 209 -12.24 -8.05 -15.92
N ASN A 210 -12.14 -9.22 -15.30
CA ASN A 210 -12.16 -10.51 -15.98
C ASN A 210 -11.15 -10.62 -17.15
N GLY A 211 -9.98 -10.00 -16.98
CA GLY A 211 -8.89 -10.01 -17.97
C GLY A 211 -8.98 -8.94 -19.05
N VAL A 212 -10.04 -8.11 -19.05
CA VAL A 212 -10.21 -7.00 -20.00
C VAL A 212 -9.77 -5.70 -19.35
N TRP A 213 -8.71 -5.09 -19.88
CA TRP A 213 -8.22 -3.78 -19.43
C TRP A 213 -9.07 -2.63 -19.99
N GLY A 214 -9.43 -1.69 -19.12
CA GLY A 214 -10.06 -0.43 -19.46
C GLY A 214 -9.06 0.60 -19.99
N SER A 215 -9.59 1.70 -20.56
CA SER A 215 -8.76 2.85 -20.92
C SER A 215 -8.27 3.61 -19.69
N TRP A 216 -7.14 4.30 -19.84
CA TRP A 216 -6.63 5.19 -18.80
C TRP A 216 -7.57 6.37 -18.58
N GLU A 217 -7.79 6.71 -17.32
CA GLU A 217 -8.46 7.93 -16.88
C GLU A 217 -7.56 8.75 -15.94
N SER A 218 -7.61 10.08 -16.06
CA SER A 218 -7.02 10.97 -15.06
C SER A 218 -8.02 11.20 -13.93
N LEU A 219 -7.56 11.00 -12.70
CA LEU A 219 -8.28 11.27 -11.47
C LEU A 219 -7.91 12.64 -10.88
N GLY A 220 -7.20 13.46 -11.66
CA GLY A 220 -6.76 14.81 -11.28
C GLY A 220 -5.77 14.80 -10.11
N GLY A 221 -5.77 15.91 -9.37
CA GLY A 221 -4.81 16.13 -8.28
C GLY A 221 -3.43 16.57 -8.79
N ARG A 222 -2.51 16.80 -7.84
CA ARG A 222 -1.12 17.14 -8.11
C ARG A 222 -0.21 16.44 -7.10
N ILE A 223 0.24 15.25 -7.43
CA ILE A 223 0.94 14.34 -6.51
C ILE A 223 2.45 14.38 -6.77
N ALA A 224 3.25 14.14 -5.74
CA ALA A 224 4.71 14.24 -5.81
C ALA A 224 5.42 12.90 -6.07
N GLN A 225 4.75 11.78 -5.83
CA GLN A 225 5.29 10.42 -5.86
C GLN A 225 4.20 9.42 -6.24
N GLY A 226 4.56 8.14 -6.34
CA GLY A 226 3.58 7.06 -6.50
C GLY A 226 2.59 7.02 -5.31
N PRO A 227 1.32 6.64 -5.56
CA PRO A 227 0.29 6.59 -4.54
C PRO A 227 0.43 5.33 -3.66
N GLY A 228 -0.22 5.36 -2.49
CA GLY A 228 -0.62 4.16 -1.76
C GLY A 228 -2.09 3.86 -2.08
N VAL A 229 -2.45 2.60 -2.26
CA VAL A 229 -3.84 2.19 -2.45
C VAL A 229 -4.17 0.99 -1.58
N ALA A 230 -5.38 0.98 -1.02
CA ALA A 230 -5.93 -0.16 -0.31
C ALA A 230 -7.40 -0.37 -0.67
N SER A 231 -7.91 -1.58 -0.40
CA SER A 231 -9.33 -1.89 -0.42
C SER A 231 -9.68 -2.69 0.82
N TRP A 232 -10.77 -2.32 1.49
CA TRP A 232 -11.27 -3.02 2.68
C TRP A 232 -12.59 -3.77 2.42
N ALA A 233 -13.18 -3.59 1.23
CA ALA A 233 -14.38 -4.31 0.81
C ALA A 233 -14.54 -4.29 -0.71
N PRO A 234 -15.30 -5.24 -1.28
CA PRO A 234 -15.71 -5.15 -2.66
C PRO A 234 -16.47 -3.85 -2.94
N GLY A 235 -16.09 -3.16 -3.99
CA GLY A 235 -16.68 -1.92 -4.49
C GLY A 235 -15.90 -0.70 -4.04
N ARG A 236 -14.86 -0.89 -3.20
CA ARG A 236 -14.19 0.20 -2.51
C ARG A 236 -12.70 0.25 -2.78
N LEU A 237 -12.22 1.43 -3.17
CA LEU A 237 -10.81 1.76 -3.22
C LEU A 237 -10.56 3.03 -2.42
N ASP A 238 -9.42 3.07 -1.74
CA ASP A 238 -8.94 4.25 -1.02
C ASP A 238 -7.50 4.53 -1.46
N VAL A 239 -7.31 5.67 -2.11
CA VAL A 239 -6.02 6.11 -2.65
C VAL A 239 -5.48 7.24 -1.80
N PHE A 240 -4.23 7.11 -1.38
CA PHE A 240 -3.50 8.10 -0.60
C PHE A 240 -2.30 8.59 -1.39
N ALA A 241 -2.09 9.89 -1.38
CA ALA A 241 -0.98 10.49 -2.10
C ALA A 241 -0.34 11.61 -1.29
N ARG A 242 0.97 11.77 -1.47
CA ARG A 242 1.66 12.99 -1.07
C ARG A 242 1.48 14.03 -2.16
N GLY A 243 0.90 15.18 -1.84
CA GLY A 243 0.82 16.34 -2.73
C GLY A 243 2.18 16.99 -2.97
N THR A 244 2.28 17.87 -3.97
CA THR A 244 3.51 18.65 -4.22
C THR A 244 3.84 19.68 -3.14
N ASP A 245 2.88 19.97 -2.27
CA ASP A 245 3.01 20.74 -1.02
C ASP A 245 3.47 19.88 0.17
N ASN A 246 3.74 18.58 -0.05
CA ASN A 246 4.06 17.57 0.95
C ASN A 246 2.93 17.21 1.93
N ALA A 247 1.68 17.64 1.68
CA ALA A 247 0.55 17.21 2.50
C ALA A 247 0.04 15.83 2.08
N LEU A 248 -0.65 15.14 2.99
CA LEU A 248 -1.40 13.93 2.70
C LEU A 248 -2.75 14.28 2.07
N TYR A 249 -3.05 13.64 0.96
CA TYR A 249 -4.34 13.68 0.28
C TYR A 249 -4.94 12.27 0.20
N HIS A 250 -6.27 12.20 0.17
CA HIS A 250 -7.04 10.96 0.04
C HIS A 250 -8.11 11.12 -1.05
N LYS A 251 -8.37 10.04 -1.80
CA LYS A 251 -9.46 9.94 -2.76
C LYS A 251 -10.08 8.56 -2.66
N ALA A 252 -11.40 8.48 -2.67
CA ALA A 252 -12.15 7.24 -2.55
C ALA A 252 -12.94 6.89 -3.82
N PHE A 253 -13.17 5.61 -4.03
CA PHE A 253 -14.12 5.08 -5.01
C PHE A 253 -15.16 4.19 -4.32
N ASP A 254 -16.44 4.40 -4.58
CA ASP A 254 -17.54 3.54 -4.13
C ASP A 254 -18.66 3.43 -5.17
N THR A 255 -18.30 3.03 -6.39
CA THR A 255 -19.06 3.11 -7.67
C THR A 255 -18.81 4.38 -8.45
N VAL A 256 -18.43 5.46 -7.77
CA VAL A 256 -17.98 6.71 -8.36
C VAL A 256 -16.71 7.18 -7.66
N TRP A 257 -15.88 7.94 -8.37
CA TRP A 257 -14.74 8.62 -7.77
C TRP A 257 -15.19 9.88 -7.05
N HIS A 258 -14.83 10.01 -5.77
CA HIS A 258 -15.03 11.22 -4.98
C HIS A 258 -13.92 12.23 -5.19
N ASP A 259 -14.11 13.48 -4.78
CA ASP A 259 -13.06 14.52 -4.86
C ASP A 259 -11.87 14.23 -3.95
N TRP A 260 -10.75 14.93 -4.20
CA TRP A 260 -9.57 14.85 -3.34
C TRP A 260 -9.81 15.55 -2.01
N GLU A 261 -9.52 14.85 -0.91
CA GLU A 261 -9.61 15.36 0.45
C GLU A 261 -8.22 15.67 1.01
N TRP A 262 -8.05 16.86 1.60
CA TRP A 262 -6.82 17.27 2.26
C TRP A 262 -6.79 16.80 3.71
N HIS A 263 -5.69 16.18 4.14
CA HIS A 263 -5.49 15.70 5.52
C HIS A 263 -4.27 16.31 6.22
N GLY A 264 -3.57 17.25 5.55
CA GLY A 264 -2.41 17.95 6.10
C GLY A 264 -1.18 17.08 6.33
N GLY A 265 -0.29 17.53 7.21
CA GLY A 265 1.02 16.91 7.45
C GLY A 265 2.12 17.41 6.51
N VAL A 266 3.35 16.94 6.76
CA VAL A 266 4.55 17.21 5.95
C VAL A 266 5.29 15.90 5.74
N LEU A 267 5.00 15.21 4.64
CA LEU A 267 5.49 13.86 4.34
C LEU A 267 6.85 13.93 3.62
N SER A 268 7.82 13.11 4.03
CA SER A 268 9.13 13.02 3.34
C SER A 268 9.18 11.91 2.29
N SER A 269 8.23 10.97 2.30
CA SER A 269 8.08 9.86 1.33
C SER A 269 6.72 9.82 0.62
N GLY A 270 6.53 8.82 -0.25
CA GLY A 270 5.18 8.35 -0.64
C GLY A 270 4.45 7.68 0.53
N VAL A 271 3.27 7.12 0.25
CA VAL A 271 2.41 6.50 1.27
C VAL A 271 2.32 5.00 1.02
N GLY A 272 2.64 4.17 2.01
CA GLY A 272 2.33 2.73 2.00
C GLY A 272 1.03 2.49 2.74
N THR A 273 0.05 1.82 2.13
CA THR A 273 -1.28 1.62 2.75
C THR A 273 -1.71 0.17 2.76
N VAL A 274 -2.44 -0.22 3.80
CA VAL A 274 -3.00 -1.58 3.92
C VAL A 274 -4.37 -1.53 4.60
N SER A 275 -5.25 -2.44 4.19
CA SER A 275 -6.41 -2.81 5.00
C SER A 275 -6.22 -4.21 5.55
N TRP A 276 -6.57 -4.40 6.82
CA TRP A 276 -6.56 -5.71 7.48
C TRP A 276 -7.90 -6.06 8.12
N GLY A 277 -8.95 -5.30 7.80
CA GLY A 277 -10.31 -5.55 8.27
C GLY A 277 -11.33 -4.59 7.63
N PRO A 278 -12.64 -4.92 7.71
CA PRO A 278 -13.70 -4.04 7.21
C PRO A 278 -13.61 -2.66 7.86
N ASN A 279 -13.76 -1.59 7.06
CA ASN A 279 -13.65 -0.20 7.49
C ASN A 279 -12.32 0.18 8.17
N ARG A 280 -11.24 -0.57 7.95
CA ARG A 280 -9.93 -0.24 8.50
C ARG A 280 -8.89 -0.08 7.42
N ILE A 281 -8.28 1.10 7.37
CA ILE A 281 -7.09 1.38 6.56
C ILE A 281 -6.02 1.99 7.45
N ASP A 282 -4.79 1.49 7.31
CA ASP A 282 -3.60 2.10 7.87
C ASP A 282 -2.72 2.65 6.74
N ALA A 283 -2.24 3.88 6.90
CA ALA A 283 -1.31 4.57 6.02
C ALA A 283 0.03 4.80 6.74
N PHE A 284 1.13 4.49 6.07
CA PHE A 284 2.49 4.57 6.59
C PHE A 284 3.32 5.51 5.72
N VAL A 285 4.08 6.39 6.35
CA VAL A 285 4.98 7.35 5.69
C VAL A 285 6.33 7.39 6.40
N THR A 286 7.36 7.84 5.72
CA THR A 286 8.64 8.22 6.34
C THR A 286 8.60 9.72 6.63
N GLY A 287 9.06 10.11 7.81
CA GLY A 287 9.16 11.50 8.27
C GLY A 287 10.52 12.11 7.97
N ASN A 288 10.70 13.40 8.27
CA ASN A 288 12.00 14.07 8.12
C ASN A 288 13.05 13.58 9.14
N ASP A 289 12.59 12.96 10.22
CA ASP A 289 13.39 12.25 11.21
C ASP A 289 13.83 10.85 10.75
N GLN A 290 13.50 10.47 9.51
CA GLN A 290 13.76 9.15 8.93
C GLN A 290 13.03 8.00 9.65
N ALA A 291 12.04 8.29 10.50
CA ALA A 291 11.21 7.29 11.14
C ALA A 291 9.98 6.94 10.29
N VAL A 292 9.46 5.73 10.47
CA VAL A 292 8.17 5.31 9.89
C VAL A 292 7.05 5.73 10.83
N HIS A 293 6.02 6.28 10.23
CA HIS A 293 4.91 6.97 10.86
C HIS A 293 3.62 6.30 10.33
N GLN A 294 2.79 5.67 11.19
CA GLN A 294 1.43 5.16 10.92
C GLN A 294 0.23 6.09 11.26
N LYS A 295 -0.70 6.24 10.31
CA LYS A 295 -2.04 6.83 10.45
C LYS A 295 -3.08 5.69 10.24
N ALA A 296 -3.96 5.39 11.19
CA ALA A 296 -5.19 4.57 11.05
C ALA A 296 -6.55 5.31 10.86
N TRP A 297 -7.35 4.95 9.85
CA TRP A 297 -8.77 5.33 9.70
C TRP A 297 -9.69 4.21 10.25
N TYR A 298 -10.74 4.57 11.01
CA TYR A 298 -11.71 3.66 11.64
C TYR A 298 -13.13 4.11 11.36
#